data_AF-A0A7C6ZZT0-F1
#
_entry.id   AF-A0A7C6ZZT0-F1
#
_cell.length_a   1.000
_cell.length_b   1.000
_cell.length_c   1.000
_cell.angle_alpha   90.00
_cell.angle_beta   90.00
_cell.angle_gamma   90.00
#
_symmetry.space_group_name_H-M   'P 1'
#
loop_
_entity.id
_entity.type
_entity.pdbx_description
1 polymer ?
#
loop_
_entity_poly.entity_id
_entity_poly.type
_entity_poly.pdbx_seq_one_letter_code
_entity_poly.pdbx_strand_id
1 'polypeptide(L)'
;MNGELNEYVSARKMGLKEYSQYVSQGRSGYLPFLDGILKNIDIVSEVDLGLIEIPLRKIKGTYTYLRSISFARNFIPLMETDSEFAAKWQ
;
A
#
# COMPACT_ATOMS: atom_id res chain seq x y z
N MET A 1 14.26 18.49 9.61
CA MET A 1 13.65 17.88 10.82
C MET A 1 12.20 18.31 11.06
N ASN A 2 11.81 19.58 11.23
CA ASN A 2 10.38 19.94 11.43
C ASN A 2 9.51 19.90 10.16
N GLY A 3 10.09 19.96 8.96
CA GLY A 3 9.35 19.93 7.69
C GLY A 3 8.87 18.53 7.27
N GLU A 4 9.72 17.52 7.45
CA GLU A 4 9.45 16.13 6.99
C GLU A 4 8.32 15.46 7.79
N LEU A 5 8.28 15.69 9.11
CA LEU A 5 7.17 15.20 9.94
C LEU A 5 5.83 15.79 9.48
N ASN A 6 5.83 17.05 9.01
CA ASN A 6 4.62 17.67 8.46
C ASN A 6 4.20 17.04 7.12
N GLU A 7 5.16 16.65 6.28
CA GLU A 7 4.87 15.96 5.01
C GLU A 7 4.27 14.57 5.26
N TYR A 8 4.87 13.77 6.16
CA TYR A 8 4.34 12.47 6.52
C TYR A 8 2.95 12.57 7.16
N VAL A 9 2.74 13.54 8.07
CA VAL A 9 1.42 13.79 8.68
C VAL A 9 0.38 14.18 7.61
N SER A 10 0.75 15.02 6.65
CA SER A 10 -0.13 15.41 5.53
C SER A 10 -0.47 14.20 4.67
N ALA A 11 0.52 13.39 4.30
CA ALA A 11 0.33 12.15 3.58
C ALA A 11 -0.61 11.22 4.35
N ARG A 12 -0.32 10.94 5.62
CA ARG A 12 -1.16 10.08 6.45
C ARG A 12 -2.61 10.55 6.55
N LYS A 13 -2.86 11.87 6.65
CA LYS A 13 -4.22 12.43 6.59
C LYS A 13 -4.92 12.10 5.26
N MET A 14 -4.22 12.18 4.13
CA MET A 14 -4.78 11.77 2.83
C MET A 14 -5.05 10.26 2.78
N GLY A 15 -4.17 9.44 3.35
CA GLY A 15 -4.35 7.99 3.43
C GLY A 15 -5.58 7.61 4.26
N LEU A 16 -5.72 8.19 5.45
CA LEU A 16 -6.88 7.97 6.32
C LEU A 16 -8.18 8.42 5.65
N LYS A 17 -8.17 9.56 4.95
CA LYS A 17 -9.34 10.04 4.19
C LYS A 17 -9.77 9.04 3.11
N GLU A 18 -8.83 8.57 2.30
CA GLU A 18 -9.09 7.55 1.26
C GLU A 18 -9.64 6.26 1.89
N TYR A 19 -8.99 5.78 2.95
CA TYR A 19 -9.42 4.60 3.69
C TYR A 19 -10.88 4.72 4.14
N SER A 20 -11.23 5.82 4.83
CA SER A 20 -12.58 6.08 5.30
C SER A 20 -13.60 6.19 4.16
N GLN A 21 -13.22 6.78 3.02
CA GLN A 21 -14.09 6.89 1.84
C GLN A 21 -14.46 5.53 1.25
N TYR A 22 -13.53 4.57 1.23
CA TYR A 22 -13.83 3.22 0.75
C TYR A 22 -14.62 2.40 1.77
N VAL A 23 -14.30 2.52 3.05
CA VAL A 23 -15.02 1.83 4.12
C VAL A 23 -16.48 2.28 4.17
N SER A 24 -16.76 3.57 3.98
CA SER A 24 -18.15 4.08 3.94
C SER A 24 -18.96 3.55 2.74
N GLN A 25 -18.30 3.05 1.71
CA GLN A 25 -18.91 2.40 0.54
C GLN A 25 -19.03 0.87 0.70
N GLY A 26 -18.72 0.32 1.89
CA GLY A 26 -18.70 -1.13 2.14
C GLY A 26 -17.56 -1.86 1.43
N ARG A 27 -16.48 -1.15 1.08
CA ARG A 27 -15.31 -1.71 0.39
C ARG A 27 -14.10 -1.71 1.32
N SER A 28 -13.13 -2.58 1.05
CA SER A 28 -11.84 -2.50 1.75
C SER A 28 -11.15 -1.16 1.46
N GLY A 29 -10.71 -0.50 2.53
CA GLY A 29 -9.90 0.73 2.47
C GLY A 29 -8.40 0.46 2.28
N TYR A 30 -7.97 -0.78 2.46
CA TYR A 30 -6.58 -1.20 2.23
C TYR A 30 -6.31 -1.50 0.76
N LEU A 31 -5.03 -1.55 0.37
CA LEU A 31 -4.64 -2.07 -0.94
C LEU A 31 -5.05 -3.55 -1.08
N PRO A 32 -5.44 -4.01 -2.29
CA PRO A 32 -5.53 -5.44 -2.53
C PRO A 32 -4.13 -6.08 -2.46
N PHE A 33 -4.07 -7.33 -2.00
CA PHE A 33 -2.84 -8.10 -1.93
C PHE A 33 -2.98 -9.43 -2.66
N LEU A 34 -1.98 -9.76 -3.46
CA LEU A 34 -2.02 -10.89 -4.39
C LEU A 34 -2.10 -12.24 -3.65
N ASP A 35 -1.35 -12.40 -2.56
CA ASP A 35 -1.30 -13.66 -1.81
C ASP A 35 -2.68 -14.04 -1.22
N GLY A 36 -3.49 -13.05 -0.87
CA GLY A 36 -4.88 -13.27 -0.43
C GLY A 36 -5.85 -13.65 -1.54
N ILE A 37 -5.48 -13.35 -2.79
CA ILE A 37 -6.26 -13.66 -4.01
C ILE A 37 -5.87 -15.04 -4.53
N LEU A 38 -4.58 -15.38 -4.51
CA LEU A 38 -4.05 -16.64 -5.06
C LEU A 38 -4.25 -17.86 -4.14
N LYS A 39 -5.25 -17.83 -3.26
CA LYS A 39 -5.55 -18.96 -2.38
C LYS A 39 -5.89 -20.20 -3.21
N ASN A 40 -5.24 -21.31 -2.90
CA ASN A 40 -5.40 -22.61 -3.55
C ASN A 40 -4.93 -22.66 -5.02
N ILE A 41 -3.87 -21.90 -5.36
CA ILE A 41 -3.23 -21.98 -6.67
C ILE A 41 -1.89 -22.67 -6.52
N ASP A 42 -1.64 -23.64 -7.39
CA ASP A 42 -0.34 -24.30 -7.49
C ASP A 42 0.54 -23.50 -8.46
N ILE A 43 1.67 -23.00 -7.96
CA ILE A 43 2.62 -22.22 -8.76
C ILE A 43 3.58 -23.21 -9.43
N VAL A 44 3.31 -23.51 -10.69
CA VAL A 44 4.04 -24.54 -11.46
C VAL A 44 5.48 -24.12 -11.79
N SER A 45 5.72 -22.81 -11.97
CA SER A 45 7.06 -22.27 -12.23
C SER A 45 7.10 -20.76 -12.03
N GLU A 46 8.28 -20.24 -11.71
CA GLU A 46 8.61 -18.81 -11.73
C GLU A 46 9.59 -18.54 -12.87
N VAL A 47 9.38 -17.45 -13.61
CA VAL A 47 10.23 -17.07 -14.75
C VAL A 47 10.78 -15.68 -14.49
N ASP A 48 12.11 -15.56 -14.54
CA ASP A 48 12.78 -14.26 -14.49
C ASP A 48 12.54 -13.50 -15.80
N LEU A 49 11.94 -12.31 -15.70
CA LEU A 49 11.65 -11.43 -16.83
C LEU A 49 12.76 -10.39 -17.06
N GLY A 50 13.77 -10.33 -16.18
CA GLY A 50 14.80 -9.30 -16.20
C GLY A 50 14.24 -7.91 -15.86
N LEU A 51 14.93 -6.87 -16.33
CA LEU A 51 14.50 -5.48 -16.16
C LEU A 51 13.49 -5.11 -17.23
N ILE A 52 12.26 -4.82 -16.81
CA ILE A 52 11.18 -4.38 -17.68
C ILE A 52 10.52 -3.11 -17.15
N GLU A 53 10.05 -2.26 -18.05
CA GLU A 53 9.22 -1.12 -17.69
C GLU A 53 7.76 -1.53 -17.55
N ILE A 54 7.12 -1.12 -16.44
CA ILE A 54 5.71 -1.40 -16.18
C ILE A 54 4.96 -0.07 -16.08
N PRO A 55 3.92 0.16 -16.92
CA PRO A 55 3.09 1.34 -16.77
C PRO A 55 2.44 1.40 -15.39
N LEU A 56 2.55 2.54 -14.70
CA LEU A 56 2.05 2.72 -13.33
C LEU A 56 0.57 2.32 -13.17
N ARG A 57 -0.26 2.58 -14.19
CA ARG A 57 -1.69 2.18 -14.21
C ARG A 57 -1.95 0.68 -14.06
N LYS A 58 -0.94 -0.15 -14.34
CA LYS A 58 -0.98 -1.62 -14.16
C LYS A 58 -0.67 -2.04 -12.71
N ILE A 59 -0.13 -1.17 -11.87
CA ILE A 59 0.07 -1.45 -10.45
C ILE A 59 -1.28 -1.33 -9.73
N LYS A 60 -1.83 -2.46 -9.29
CA LYS A 60 -3.15 -2.53 -8.64
C LYS A 60 -3.10 -2.72 -7.14
N GLY A 61 -1.97 -3.15 -6.59
CA GLY A 61 -1.84 -3.48 -5.18
C GLY A 61 -0.43 -3.99 -4.85
N THR A 62 -0.35 -4.85 -3.84
CA THR A 62 0.89 -5.43 -3.34
C THR A 62 0.84 -6.95 -3.35
N TYR A 63 1.93 -7.61 -3.00
CA TYR A 63 1.97 -9.07 -2.83
C TYR A 63 1.45 -9.51 -1.46
N THR A 64 2.05 -8.99 -0.38
CA THR A 64 1.82 -9.47 1.00
C THR A 64 0.70 -8.73 1.74
N TYR A 65 0.07 -9.43 2.70
CA TYR A 65 -0.96 -8.88 3.57
C TYR A 65 -0.47 -7.69 4.42
N LEU A 66 0.70 -7.81 5.08
CA LEU A 66 1.20 -6.76 5.95
C LEU A 66 1.46 -5.46 5.20
N ARG A 67 2.00 -5.53 3.97
CA ARG A 67 2.16 -4.35 3.13
C ARG A 67 0.79 -3.77 2.72
N SER A 68 -0.23 -4.61 2.55
CA SER A 68 -1.57 -4.12 2.19
C SER A 68 -2.18 -3.28 3.31
N ILE A 69 -2.06 -3.71 4.57
CA ILE A 69 -2.64 -2.97 5.70
C ILE A 69 -1.86 -1.72 6.10
N SER A 70 -0.61 -1.56 5.62
CA SER A 70 0.19 -0.35 5.85
C SER A 70 -0.22 0.84 4.97
N PHE A 71 -1.01 0.63 3.90
CA PHE A 71 -1.37 1.66 2.93
C PHE A 71 -2.87 1.70 2.64
N ALA A 72 -3.36 2.90 2.33
CA ALA A 72 -4.67 3.08 1.72
C ALA A 72 -4.65 2.76 0.22
N ARG A 73 -5.84 2.68 -0.38
CA ARG A 73 -6.05 2.40 -1.83
C ARG A 73 -5.27 3.29 -2.79
N ASN A 74 -4.93 4.50 -2.38
CA ASN A 74 -4.13 5.47 -3.13
C ASN A 74 -2.61 5.34 -2.88
N PHE A 75 -2.15 4.22 -2.29
CA PHE A 75 -0.74 3.95 -1.96
C PHE A 75 -0.13 4.92 -0.93
N ILE A 76 -0.95 5.64 -0.18
CA ILE A 76 -0.53 6.56 0.86
C ILE A 76 -0.52 5.86 2.23
N PRO A 77 0.47 6.12 3.11
CA PRO A 77 0.62 5.37 4.36
C PRO A 77 -0.51 5.59 5.36
N LEU A 78 -0.80 4.54 6.11
CA LEU A 78 -1.74 4.55 7.25
C LEU A 78 -1.01 4.46 8.61
N MET A 79 0.25 4.01 8.60
CA MET A 79 1.07 3.77 9.78
C MET A 79 1.19 5.03 10.65
N GLU A 80 1.21 4.85 11.97
CA GLU A 80 1.35 5.94 12.94
C GLU A 80 2.65 6.72 12.77
N THR A 81 2.67 7.96 13.26
CA THR A 81 3.82 8.88 13.12
C THR A 81 5.05 8.47 13.91
N ASP A 82 4.90 7.58 14.88
CA ASP A 82 5.99 6.98 15.67
C ASP A 82 6.51 5.65 15.07
N SER A 83 5.97 5.23 13.92
CA SER A 83 6.40 4.01 13.24
C SER A 83 7.79 4.16 12.61
N GLU A 84 8.50 3.04 12.45
CA GLU A 84 9.76 2.99 11.68
C GLU A 84 9.56 3.50 10.24
N PHE A 85 8.39 3.24 9.67
CA PHE A 85 8.03 3.70 8.34
C PHE A 85 8.00 5.24 8.27
N ALA A 86 7.38 5.90 9.25
CA ALA A 86 7.36 7.34 9.35
C ALA A 86 8.78 7.91 9.56
N ALA A 87 9.58 7.27 10.41
CA ALA A 87 10.96 7.68 10.69
C ALA A 87 11.87 7.60 9.45
N LYS A 88 11.62 6.65 8.54
CA LYS A 88 12.40 6.41 7.31
C LYS A 88 11.89 7.12 6.07
N TRP A 89 10.80 7.89 6.16
CA TRP A 89 10.16 8.54 5.02
C TRP A 89 10.98 9.70 4.40
N GLN A 90 12.12 10.06 4.99
CA GLN A 90 13.00 11.16 4.59
C GLN A 90 13.55 11.02 3.15
#